data_AF-A0A374AVP9-F1
#
_entry.id   AF-A0A374AVP9-F1
#
_cell.length_a   1.000
_cell.length_b   1.000
_cell.length_c   1.000
_cell.angle_alpha   90.00
_cell.angle_beta   90.00
_cell.angle_gamma   90.00
#
_symmetry.space_group_name_H-M   'P 1'
#
loop_
_entity.id
_entity.type
_entity.pdbx_description
1 polymer ?
#
loop_
_entity_poly.entity_id
_entity_poly.type
_entity_poly.pdbx_seq_one_letter_code
_entity_poly.pdbx_strand_id
1 'polypeptide(L)'
;MKRGLFMPYNQIAANGTIVSGTNPATLSAVDIKKQIETDLNRNDYTFKWNSRRSQPYSGVLDDGDNQIDVYIYAWNMTPAYRLNPSEKRIQIRASVDNIGINRPITSTQKTIILGLYNSASGTPLYAAWDPSVNVGHGQKSCYVQIEDVAKAITDGIYQTTDRNGAPIFTIAPDFLADYISSLQAGNAINVPPGPRPLKTRVRAAGTSKHKKRVLKSVESLKSKIANLSNTEQETVIKARVGQGYFRDLLINKYSCKCALCNISTETMLRASHIKSWKQSTDAEKLDENNGLLLCAHHDALFDKHLITFDNSGNVQISPTLSTQEQMDLGLTTLPSIAVTPAMLPYLAVHQSKLRG
;
A
#
# COMPACT_ATOMS: atom_id res chain seq x y z
N MET A 1 -23.82 -6.17 47.95
CA MET A 1 -22.73 -5.99 46.97
C MET A 1 -22.70 -7.18 46.01
N LYS A 2 -23.31 -7.07 44.82
CA LYS A 2 -23.09 -8.08 43.75
C LYS A 2 -21.79 -7.71 43.03
N ARG A 3 -20.68 -8.38 43.35
CA ARG A 3 -19.49 -8.41 42.49
C ARG A 3 -19.94 -9.07 41.18
N GLY A 4 -20.27 -8.27 40.17
CA GLY A 4 -20.60 -8.78 38.85
C GLY A 4 -19.39 -9.51 38.29
N LEU A 5 -19.53 -10.80 37.98
CA LEU A 5 -18.53 -11.54 37.23
C LEU A 5 -18.17 -10.74 35.97
N PHE A 6 -16.91 -10.34 35.86
CA PHE A 6 -16.34 -9.87 34.61
C PHE A 6 -16.32 -11.08 33.68
N MET A 7 -17.28 -11.19 32.76
CA MET A 7 -17.19 -12.17 31.68
C MET A 7 -16.07 -11.72 30.75
N PRO A 8 -15.09 -12.59 30.46
CA PRO A 8 -14.00 -12.25 29.57
C PRO A 8 -14.51 -12.22 28.12
N TYR A 9 -13.99 -11.28 27.34
CA TYR A 9 -14.30 -11.14 25.92
C TYR A 9 -13.15 -11.71 25.10
N ASN A 10 -13.47 -12.23 23.92
CA ASN A 10 -12.45 -12.67 22.98
C ASN A 10 -11.81 -11.44 22.33
N GLN A 11 -10.48 -11.39 22.35
CA GLN A 11 -9.66 -10.31 21.83
C GLN A 11 -8.47 -10.89 21.06
N ILE A 12 -7.90 -10.07 20.18
CA ILE A 12 -6.69 -10.42 19.43
C ILE A 12 -5.46 -10.12 20.30
N ALA A 13 -4.68 -11.16 20.56
CA ALA A 13 -3.39 -11.05 21.24
C ALA A 13 -2.31 -10.46 20.32
N ALA A 14 -1.15 -10.10 20.87
CA ALA A 14 -0.05 -9.50 20.11
C ALA A 14 0.47 -10.41 18.97
N ASN A 15 0.36 -11.73 19.12
CA ASN A 15 0.73 -12.72 18.10
C ASN A 15 -0.41 -13.02 17.09
N GLY A 16 -1.53 -12.28 17.13
CA GLY A 16 -2.67 -12.47 16.24
C GLY A 16 -3.65 -13.57 16.65
N THR A 17 -3.36 -14.35 17.69
CA THR A 17 -4.28 -15.39 18.18
C THR A 17 -5.47 -14.81 18.96
N ILE A 18 -6.58 -15.54 18.98
CA ILE A 18 -7.75 -15.17 19.77
C ILE A 18 -7.59 -15.68 21.19
N VAL A 19 -7.68 -14.76 22.15
CA VAL A 19 -7.58 -15.07 23.58
C VAL A 19 -8.74 -14.45 24.34
N SER A 20 -9.12 -15.08 25.44
CA SER A 20 -10.10 -14.52 26.37
C SER A 20 -9.43 -13.47 27.26
N GLY A 21 -10.03 -12.31 27.44
CA GLY A 21 -9.49 -11.27 28.33
C GLY A 21 -10.39 -10.05 28.49
N THR A 22 -9.80 -8.93 28.90
CA THR A 22 -10.51 -7.66 29.07
C THR A 22 -10.78 -6.98 27.73
N ASN A 23 -11.62 -5.95 27.73
CA ASN A 23 -11.84 -5.15 26.53
C ASN A 23 -10.52 -4.46 26.10
N PRO A 24 -10.12 -4.54 24.82
CA PRO A 24 -8.98 -3.79 24.30
C PRO A 24 -9.14 -2.29 24.50
N ALA A 25 -8.01 -1.59 24.62
CA ALA A 25 -7.96 -0.15 24.83
C ALA A 25 -8.60 0.59 23.64
N THR A 26 -9.48 1.55 23.90
CA THR A 26 -10.09 2.35 22.83
C THR A 26 -9.22 3.54 22.44
N LEU A 27 -9.23 3.92 21.17
CA LEU A 27 -8.57 5.13 20.67
C LEU A 27 -9.42 6.38 20.96
N SER A 28 -8.77 7.52 21.24
CA SER A 28 -9.49 8.79 21.31
C SER A 28 -10.03 9.19 19.93
N ALA A 29 -11.01 10.09 19.87
CA ALA A 29 -11.50 10.58 18.58
C ALA A 29 -10.40 11.28 17.76
N VAL A 30 -9.43 11.91 18.43
CA VAL A 30 -8.26 12.52 17.78
C VAL A 30 -7.36 11.45 17.17
N ASP A 31 -7.09 10.37 17.91
CA ASP A 31 -6.24 9.28 17.45
C ASP A 31 -6.89 8.48 16.33
N ILE A 32 -8.20 8.27 16.36
CA ILE A 32 -8.95 7.65 15.24
C ILE A 32 -8.70 8.41 13.94
N LYS A 33 -8.84 9.75 13.98
CA LYS A 33 -8.63 10.59 12.79
C LYS A 33 -7.18 10.56 12.31
N LYS A 34 -6.23 10.64 13.25
CA LYS A 34 -4.79 10.56 12.94
C LYS A 34 -4.43 9.21 12.30
N GLN A 35 -5.00 8.13 12.82
CA GLN A 35 -4.78 6.78 12.30
C GLN A 35 -5.33 6.63 10.88
N ILE A 36 -6.59 7.04 10.67
CA ILE A 36 -7.22 7.02 9.33
C ILE A 36 -6.39 7.85 8.34
N GLU A 37 -5.98 9.06 8.73
CA GLU A 37 -5.14 9.91 7.87
C GLU A 37 -3.81 9.24 7.53
N THR A 38 -3.15 8.61 8.52
CA THR A 38 -1.91 7.88 8.31
C THR A 38 -2.12 6.75 7.31
N ASP A 39 -3.16 5.95 7.50
CA ASP A 39 -3.39 4.73 6.72
C ASP A 39 -3.91 5.02 5.30
N LEU A 40 -4.64 6.12 5.11
CA LEU A 40 -5.04 6.60 3.78
C LEU A 40 -3.90 7.26 2.98
N ASN A 41 -2.76 7.58 3.62
CA ASN A 41 -1.57 8.10 2.96
C ASN A 41 -0.47 7.03 2.77
N ARG A 42 -0.77 5.75 2.98
CA ARG A 42 0.13 4.62 2.70
C ARG A 42 0.09 4.23 1.22
N ASN A 43 1.09 3.48 0.75
CA ASN A 43 1.12 2.88 -0.60
C ASN A 43 0.87 3.90 -1.73
N ASP A 44 1.45 5.09 -1.54
CA ASP A 44 1.45 6.23 -2.46
C ASP A 44 0.09 6.87 -2.73
N TYR A 45 -0.93 6.46 -1.98
CA TYR A 45 -2.15 7.25 -1.88
C TYR A 45 -1.86 8.59 -1.22
N THR A 46 -2.59 9.61 -1.65
CA THR A 46 -2.59 10.91 -1.00
C THR A 46 -3.99 11.19 -0.51
N PHE A 47 -4.12 11.49 0.79
CA PHE A 47 -5.39 11.86 1.39
C PHE A 47 -5.28 13.20 2.12
N LYS A 48 -6.26 14.06 1.92
CA LYS A 48 -6.36 15.36 2.60
C LYS A 48 -7.73 15.55 3.22
N TRP A 49 -7.76 15.97 4.47
CA TRP A 49 -9.00 16.35 5.14
C TRP A 49 -9.60 17.64 4.57
N ASN A 50 -10.91 17.62 4.34
CA ASN A 50 -11.73 18.81 4.11
C ASN A 50 -12.41 19.24 5.42
N SER A 51 -13.03 18.30 6.14
CA SER A 51 -13.65 18.54 7.44
C SER A 51 -13.41 17.36 8.39
N ARG A 52 -12.99 17.67 9.62
CA ARG A 52 -12.68 16.67 10.65
C ARG A 52 -13.17 17.04 12.06
N ARG A 53 -14.08 18.03 12.13
CA ARG A 53 -14.65 18.54 13.39
C ARG A 53 -15.70 17.57 13.95
N SER A 54 -16.62 17.12 13.11
CA SER A 54 -17.71 16.20 13.43
C SER A 54 -17.85 15.14 12.32
N GLN A 55 -18.54 14.04 12.63
CA GLN A 55 -18.85 13.02 11.63
C GLN A 55 -20.07 13.43 10.78
N PRO A 56 -20.13 13.05 9.48
CA PRO A 56 -19.05 12.37 8.76
C PRO A 56 -17.83 13.27 8.62
N TYR A 57 -16.65 12.71 8.89
CA TYR A 57 -15.42 13.36 8.47
C TYR A 57 -15.37 13.33 6.95
N SER A 58 -14.84 14.37 6.31
CA SER A 58 -14.74 14.42 4.85
C SER A 58 -13.34 14.77 4.41
N GLY A 59 -12.92 14.20 3.29
CA GLY A 59 -11.64 14.48 2.67
C GLY A 59 -11.58 13.95 1.24
N VAL A 60 -10.46 14.19 0.59
CA VAL A 60 -10.21 13.77 -0.79
C VAL A 60 -9.07 12.75 -0.81
N LEU A 61 -9.33 11.58 -1.39
CA LEU A 61 -8.35 10.54 -1.67
C LEU A 61 -7.96 10.58 -3.16
N ASP A 62 -6.69 10.82 -3.47
CA ASP A 62 -6.14 10.63 -4.81
C ASP A 62 -5.73 9.17 -4.97
N ASP A 63 -6.46 8.42 -5.78
CA ASP A 63 -6.16 7.02 -6.05
C ASP A 63 -5.20 6.82 -7.23
N GLY A 64 -4.73 7.90 -7.87
CA GLY A 64 -3.90 7.92 -9.07
C GLY A 64 -4.69 8.33 -10.30
N ASP A 65 -5.93 7.86 -10.44
CA ASP A 65 -6.82 8.16 -11.56
C ASP A 65 -7.85 9.23 -11.20
N ASN A 66 -8.40 9.14 -9.99
CA ASN A 66 -9.53 9.94 -9.53
C ASN A 66 -9.15 10.71 -8.28
N GLN A 67 -9.72 11.91 -8.15
CA GLN A 67 -9.93 12.54 -6.85
C GLN A 67 -11.25 12.02 -6.30
N ILE A 68 -11.21 11.34 -5.17
CA ILE A 68 -12.37 10.67 -4.58
C ILE A 68 -12.78 11.45 -3.33
N ASP A 69 -13.98 12.03 -3.34
CA ASP A 69 -14.59 12.60 -2.15
C ASP A 69 -15.04 11.47 -1.21
N VAL A 70 -14.46 11.40 -0.02
CA VAL A 70 -14.73 10.36 0.97
C VAL A 70 -15.44 10.94 2.18
N TYR A 71 -16.58 10.37 2.54
CA TYR A 71 -17.33 10.64 3.78
C TYR A 71 -17.15 9.47 4.74
N ILE A 72 -16.51 9.73 5.88
CA ILE A 72 -16.03 8.72 6.82
C ILE A 72 -16.79 8.83 8.13
N TYR A 73 -17.49 7.75 8.46
CA TYR A 73 -18.02 7.50 9.79
C TYR A 73 -17.11 6.49 10.49
N ALA A 74 -16.69 6.76 11.72
CA ALA A 74 -15.69 5.97 12.43
C ALA A 74 -15.93 5.92 13.94
N TRP A 75 -15.91 4.72 14.50
CA TRP A 75 -16.01 4.49 15.95
C TRP A 75 -15.09 3.36 16.41
N ASN A 76 -14.75 3.36 17.70
CA ASN A 76 -14.13 2.18 18.30
C ASN A 76 -15.11 1.00 18.27
N MET A 77 -14.60 -0.17 17.90
CA MET A 77 -15.29 -1.43 18.14
C MET A 77 -15.30 -1.73 19.63
N THR A 78 -16.46 -2.12 20.14
CA THR A 78 -16.66 -2.50 21.54
C THR A 78 -17.33 -3.86 21.62
N PRO A 79 -17.16 -4.64 22.69
CA PRO A 79 -17.85 -5.91 22.86
C PRO A 79 -19.36 -5.76 22.77
N ALA A 80 -20.01 -6.71 22.09
CA ALA A 80 -21.44 -6.75 21.90
C ALA A 80 -22.09 -7.79 22.84
N TYR A 81 -22.93 -7.30 23.77
CA TYR A 81 -23.70 -8.12 24.72
C TYR A 81 -22.86 -9.12 25.55
N ARG A 82 -23.47 -9.75 26.57
CA ARG A 82 -22.76 -10.70 27.46
C ARG A 82 -22.78 -12.16 26.97
N LEU A 83 -23.54 -12.45 25.93
CA LEU A 83 -23.81 -13.83 25.48
C LEU A 83 -22.88 -14.32 24.37
N ASN A 84 -22.26 -13.41 23.60
CA ASN A 84 -21.29 -13.77 22.58
C ASN A 84 -19.95 -13.05 22.83
N PRO A 85 -18.94 -13.73 23.39
CA PRO A 85 -17.66 -13.09 23.73
C PRO A 85 -16.86 -12.64 22.49
N SER A 86 -17.14 -13.21 21.32
CA SER A 86 -16.48 -12.89 20.06
C SER A 86 -17.07 -11.68 19.35
N GLU A 87 -18.35 -11.41 19.54
CA GLU A 87 -19.05 -10.34 18.83
C GLU A 87 -18.55 -8.95 19.26
N LYS A 88 -18.21 -8.13 18.27
CA LYS A 88 -17.86 -6.72 18.42
C LYS A 88 -18.87 -5.87 17.68
N ARG A 89 -19.07 -4.64 18.13
CA ARG A 89 -19.98 -3.69 17.51
C ARG A 89 -19.45 -2.27 17.50
N ILE A 90 -19.93 -1.51 16.52
CA ILE A 90 -20.02 -0.05 16.58
C ILE A 90 -21.47 0.36 16.81
N GLN A 91 -21.69 1.53 17.41
CA GLN A 91 -23.02 2.09 17.63
C GLN A 91 -23.13 3.43 16.92
N ILE A 92 -24.00 3.46 15.91
CA ILE A 92 -24.36 4.66 15.16
C ILE A 92 -25.48 5.35 15.95
N ARG A 93 -25.18 6.55 16.46
CA ARG A 93 -26.12 7.34 17.25
C ARG A 93 -27.14 8.01 16.33
N ALA A 94 -28.39 8.11 16.79
CA ALA A 94 -29.47 8.79 16.05
C ALA A 94 -29.16 10.27 15.73
N SER A 95 -28.29 10.89 16.53
CA SER A 95 -27.88 12.29 16.36
C SER A 95 -26.72 12.50 15.39
N VAL A 96 -26.20 11.43 14.77
CA VAL A 96 -25.12 11.59 13.78
C VAL A 96 -25.69 12.24 12.52
N ASP A 97 -24.91 13.09 11.86
CA ASP A 97 -25.31 13.67 10.58
C ASP A 97 -25.36 12.58 9.50
N ASN A 98 -26.48 12.46 8.80
CA ASN A 98 -26.74 11.41 7.82
C ASN A 98 -26.39 11.82 6.39
N ILE A 99 -25.81 13.00 6.18
CA ILE A 99 -25.50 13.54 4.84
C ILE A 99 -24.63 12.59 4.00
N GLY A 100 -23.68 11.88 4.61
CA GLY A 100 -22.85 10.89 3.93
C GLY A 100 -23.62 9.59 3.64
N ILE A 101 -24.36 9.08 4.62
CA ILE A 101 -25.15 7.83 4.49
C ILE A 101 -26.18 7.93 3.35
N ASN A 102 -26.75 9.11 3.13
CA ASN A 102 -27.74 9.35 2.08
C ASN A 102 -27.13 9.57 0.68
N ARG A 103 -25.80 9.58 0.55
CA ARG A 103 -25.13 9.80 -0.74
C ARG A 103 -24.90 8.48 -1.49
N PRO A 104 -25.02 8.47 -2.82
CA PRO A 104 -24.66 7.31 -3.62
C PRO A 104 -23.13 7.10 -3.61
N ILE A 105 -22.73 5.82 -3.63
CA ILE A 105 -21.35 5.41 -3.84
C ILE A 105 -21.08 5.33 -5.35
N THR A 106 -20.21 6.20 -5.85
CA THR A 106 -19.78 6.29 -7.26
C THR A 106 -18.26 6.17 -7.36
N SER A 107 -17.66 6.24 -8.55
CA SER A 107 -16.19 6.20 -8.70
C SER A 107 -15.46 7.35 -8.01
N THR A 108 -16.07 8.52 -7.89
CA THR A 108 -15.46 9.75 -7.34
C THR A 108 -16.09 10.21 -6.03
N GLN A 109 -17.12 9.52 -5.52
CA GLN A 109 -17.75 9.83 -4.24
C GLN A 109 -18.01 8.54 -3.46
N LYS A 110 -17.47 8.43 -2.25
CA LYS A 110 -17.59 7.24 -1.39
C LYS A 110 -18.08 7.64 -0.01
N THR A 111 -18.96 6.84 0.56
CA THR A 111 -19.28 6.88 1.99
C THR A 111 -18.83 5.57 2.61
N ILE A 112 -18.19 5.62 3.77
CA ILE A 112 -17.75 4.44 4.51
C ILE A 112 -18.14 4.53 5.99
N ILE A 113 -18.54 3.39 6.54
CA ILE A 113 -18.78 3.21 7.98
C ILE A 113 -17.70 2.26 8.50
N LEU A 114 -16.84 2.77 9.39
CA LEU A 114 -15.67 2.07 9.92
C LEU A 114 -15.79 1.82 11.42
N GLY A 115 -15.40 0.62 11.81
CA GLY A 115 -15.08 0.24 13.17
C GLY A 115 -13.57 0.12 13.29
N LEU A 116 -13.00 0.66 14.34
CA LEU A 116 -11.57 0.54 14.65
C LEU A 116 -11.39 -0.38 15.85
N TYR A 117 -10.57 -1.40 15.66
CA TYR A 117 -10.16 -2.33 16.69
C TYR A 117 -8.69 -2.08 16.99
N ASN A 118 -8.41 -1.59 18.20
CA ASN A 118 -7.04 -1.37 18.66
C ASN A 118 -6.44 -2.71 19.11
N SER A 119 -5.64 -3.32 18.25
CA SER A 119 -5.02 -4.61 18.55
C SER A 119 -3.85 -4.45 19.54
N ALA A 120 -3.66 -5.45 20.40
CA ALA A 120 -2.48 -5.54 21.27
C ALA A 120 -1.17 -5.69 20.48
N SER A 121 -1.24 -6.01 19.19
CA SER A 121 -0.10 -5.97 18.27
C SER A 121 0.36 -4.55 17.89
N GLY A 122 -0.34 -3.51 18.37
CA GLY A 122 -0.01 -2.09 18.12
C GLY A 122 -0.47 -1.58 16.75
N THR A 123 -1.05 -2.43 15.91
CA THR A 123 -1.60 -2.06 14.60
C THR A 123 -3.12 -2.12 14.64
N PRO A 124 -3.83 -1.00 14.47
CA PRO A 124 -5.29 -1.01 14.49
C PRO A 124 -5.85 -1.71 13.25
N LEU A 125 -6.92 -2.47 13.44
CA LEU A 125 -7.64 -3.16 12.37
C LEU A 125 -9.00 -2.51 12.16
N TYR A 126 -9.49 -2.59 10.94
CA TYR A 126 -10.77 -2.01 10.55
C TYR A 126 -11.81 -3.08 10.29
N ALA A 127 -13.07 -2.74 10.54
CA ALA A 127 -14.23 -3.41 9.96
C ALA A 127 -15.08 -2.36 9.25
N ALA A 128 -15.57 -2.68 8.05
CA ALA A 128 -16.30 -1.76 7.19
C ALA A 128 -17.65 -2.36 6.78
N TRP A 129 -18.71 -1.59 6.94
CA TRP A 129 -20.09 -1.98 6.64
C TRP A 129 -20.69 -1.09 5.54
N ASP A 130 -21.71 -1.62 4.86
CA ASP A 130 -22.50 -0.86 3.91
C ASP A 130 -23.18 0.34 4.58
N PRO A 131 -22.97 1.57 4.10
CA PRO A 131 -23.75 2.72 4.56
C PRO A 131 -25.23 2.59 4.21
N SER A 132 -25.57 1.97 3.07
CA SER A 132 -26.93 1.99 2.52
C SER A 132 -27.96 1.30 3.43
N VAL A 133 -27.54 0.24 4.12
CA VAL A 133 -28.39 -0.47 5.11
C VAL A 133 -28.71 0.38 6.34
N ASN A 134 -28.06 1.54 6.50
CA ASN A 134 -28.24 2.47 7.61
C ASN A 134 -28.97 3.77 7.19
N VAL A 135 -29.52 3.86 5.98
CA VAL A 135 -30.37 4.98 5.58
C VAL A 135 -31.62 5.05 6.48
N GLY A 136 -31.98 6.26 6.92
CA GLY A 136 -33.15 6.47 7.79
C GLY A 136 -33.03 5.88 9.20
N HIS A 137 -31.82 5.53 9.65
CA HIS A 137 -31.61 4.92 10.96
C HIS A 137 -31.97 5.86 12.13
N GLY A 138 -32.56 5.29 13.19
CA GLY A 138 -32.56 5.86 14.54
C GLY A 138 -31.22 5.56 15.23
N GLN A 139 -31.23 4.91 16.40
CA GLN A 139 -29.99 4.32 16.93
C GLN A 139 -29.80 2.91 16.36
N LYS A 140 -28.65 2.64 15.72
CA LYS A 140 -28.36 1.33 15.13
C LYS A 140 -26.96 0.83 15.50
N SER A 141 -26.76 -0.48 15.52
CA SER A 141 -25.44 -1.09 15.73
C SER A 141 -25.06 -1.95 14.53
N CYS A 142 -23.78 -1.95 14.19
CA CYS A 142 -23.19 -2.86 13.21
C CYS A 142 -22.30 -3.84 13.96
N TYR A 143 -22.31 -5.12 13.57
CA TYR A 143 -21.65 -6.20 14.29
C TYR A 143 -20.62 -6.91 13.40
N VAL A 144 -19.59 -7.49 14.02
CA VAL A 144 -18.58 -8.33 13.37
C VAL A 144 -17.98 -9.31 14.39
N GLN A 145 -17.54 -10.49 13.95
CA GLN A 145 -16.83 -11.45 14.81
C GLN A 145 -15.35 -11.08 14.92
N ILE A 146 -14.77 -11.19 16.12
CA ILE A 146 -13.36 -10.85 16.33
C ILE A 146 -12.41 -11.77 15.54
N GLU A 147 -12.82 -13.02 15.30
CA GLU A 147 -12.12 -13.99 14.48
C GLU A 147 -12.00 -13.51 13.03
N ASP A 148 -13.04 -12.87 12.49
CA ASP A 148 -13.00 -12.30 11.15
C ASP A 148 -12.12 -11.05 11.12
N VAL A 149 -12.17 -10.20 12.14
CA VAL A 149 -11.26 -9.04 12.26
C VAL A 149 -9.80 -9.51 12.28
N ALA A 150 -9.50 -10.61 12.99
CA ALA A 150 -8.16 -11.17 13.08
C ALA A 150 -7.61 -11.67 11.73
N LYS A 151 -8.46 -12.15 10.81
CA LYS A 151 -8.03 -12.57 9.46
C LYS A 151 -7.40 -11.44 8.66
N ALA A 152 -7.75 -10.18 8.94
CA ALA A 152 -7.09 -9.05 8.32
C ALA A 152 -5.57 -8.99 8.58
N ILE A 153 -5.07 -9.60 9.67
CA ILE A 153 -3.64 -9.67 9.99
C ILE A 153 -2.88 -10.50 8.94
N THR A 154 -3.42 -11.65 8.54
CA THR A 154 -2.78 -12.55 7.58
C THR A 154 -3.15 -12.23 6.13
N ASP A 155 -4.39 -11.80 5.95
CA ASP A 155 -5.01 -11.67 4.64
C ASP A 155 -4.96 -10.23 4.13
N GLY A 156 -4.65 -9.25 4.98
CA GLY A 156 -4.62 -7.82 4.66
C GLY A 156 -6.01 -7.22 4.46
N ILE A 157 -6.87 -7.91 3.73
CA ILE A 157 -8.29 -7.61 3.54
C ILE A 157 -9.06 -8.93 3.43
N TYR A 158 -10.12 -9.07 4.22
CA TYR A 158 -10.95 -10.26 4.30
C TYR A 158 -12.44 -9.87 4.24
N GLN A 159 -13.24 -10.68 3.55
CA GLN A 159 -14.68 -10.48 3.41
C GLN A 159 -15.44 -11.50 4.25
N THR A 160 -16.37 -11.01 5.05
CA THR A 160 -17.38 -11.80 5.78
C THR A 160 -18.77 -11.24 5.49
N THR A 161 -19.80 -11.73 6.15
CA THR A 161 -21.17 -11.21 6.02
C THR A 161 -21.80 -10.97 7.37
N ASP A 162 -22.74 -10.03 7.43
CA ASP A 162 -23.65 -9.91 8.56
C ASP A 162 -24.69 -11.05 8.58
N ARG A 163 -25.59 -11.03 9.57
CA ARG A 163 -26.64 -12.04 9.73
C ARG A 163 -27.67 -12.06 8.58
N ASN A 164 -27.74 -10.99 7.79
CA ASN A 164 -28.62 -10.84 6.64
C ASN A 164 -27.89 -11.14 5.31
N GLY A 165 -26.63 -11.57 5.36
CA GLY A 165 -25.81 -11.83 4.18
C GLY A 165 -25.17 -10.58 3.56
N ALA A 166 -25.32 -9.40 4.16
CA ALA A 166 -24.70 -8.18 3.65
C ALA A 166 -23.18 -8.21 3.88
N PRO A 167 -22.35 -7.83 2.88
CA PRO A 167 -20.90 -7.95 2.99
C PRO A 167 -20.31 -7.01 4.04
N ILE A 168 -19.34 -7.52 4.79
CA ILE A 168 -18.49 -6.79 5.73
C ILE A 168 -17.04 -7.03 5.32
N PHE A 169 -16.23 -5.97 5.31
CA PHE A 169 -14.79 -6.10 5.08
C PHE A 169 -14.01 -5.85 6.35
N THR A 170 -13.10 -6.75 6.69
CA THR A 170 -12.11 -6.54 7.75
C THR A 170 -10.75 -6.25 7.11
N ILE A 171 -10.12 -5.15 7.49
CA ILE A 171 -9.07 -4.52 6.70
C ILE A 171 -7.89 -4.14 7.60
N ALA A 172 -6.68 -4.50 7.19
CA ALA A 172 -5.44 -4.02 7.76
C ALA A 172 -5.11 -2.62 7.22
N PRO A 173 -4.37 -1.79 7.98
CA PRO A 173 -4.01 -0.42 7.60
C PRO A 173 -3.55 -0.24 6.16
N ASP A 174 -2.66 -1.12 5.69
CA ASP A 174 -2.07 -1.02 4.36
C ASP A 174 -3.08 -1.21 3.21
N PHE A 175 -4.28 -1.72 3.49
CA PHE A 175 -5.32 -1.98 2.49
C PHE A 175 -6.51 -1.02 2.59
N LEU A 176 -6.52 -0.08 3.53
CA LEU A 176 -7.66 0.83 3.72
C LEU A 176 -7.93 1.70 2.48
N ALA A 177 -6.88 2.26 1.88
CA ALA A 177 -7.01 3.08 0.68
C ALA A 177 -7.39 2.26 -0.57
N ASP A 178 -6.85 1.04 -0.72
CA ASP A 178 -7.22 0.13 -1.80
C ASP A 178 -8.69 -0.29 -1.70
N TYR A 179 -9.17 -0.54 -0.49
CA TYR A 179 -10.58 -0.81 -0.22
C TYR A 179 -11.46 0.36 -0.70
N ILE A 180 -11.15 1.60 -0.31
CA ILE A 180 -11.95 2.78 -0.73
C ILE A 180 -11.90 2.98 -2.26
N SER A 181 -10.71 2.84 -2.87
CA SER A 181 -10.52 3.00 -4.31
C SER A 181 -11.30 1.96 -5.13
N SER A 182 -11.46 0.74 -4.59
CA SER A 182 -12.21 -0.35 -5.23
C SER A 182 -13.68 -0.42 -4.84
N LEU A 183 -14.12 0.28 -3.80
CA LEU A 183 -15.48 0.22 -3.24
C LEU A 183 -16.55 0.53 -4.29
N GLN A 184 -17.66 -0.20 -4.25
CA GLN A 184 -18.87 0.00 -5.05
C GLN A 184 -20.11 0.01 -4.13
N ALA A 185 -21.25 0.39 -4.70
CA ALA A 185 -22.52 0.34 -3.97
C ALA A 185 -22.80 -1.08 -3.42
N GLY A 186 -23.47 -1.15 -2.26
CA GLY A 186 -23.72 -2.42 -1.58
C GLY A 186 -22.53 -2.96 -0.79
N ASN A 187 -21.54 -2.11 -0.50
CA ASN A 187 -20.29 -2.50 0.14
C ASN A 187 -19.58 -3.64 -0.60
N ALA A 188 -19.55 -3.55 -1.93
CA ALA A 188 -18.82 -4.48 -2.79
C ALA A 188 -17.47 -3.87 -3.20
N ILE A 189 -16.53 -4.68 -3.68
CA ILE A 189 -15.26 -4.18 -4.24
C ILE A 189 -15.08 -4.63 -5.68
N ASN A 190 -14.64 -3.70 -6.54
CA ASN A 190 -14.32 -3.97 -7.93
C ASN A 190 -12.91 -4.55 -8.04
N VAL A 191 -12.82 -5.88 -8.12
CA VAL A 191 -11.55 -6.59 -8.29
C VAL A 191 -11.67 -7.68 -9.36
N PRO A 192 -10.59 -8.02 -10.08
CA PRO A 192 -10.61 -9.10 -11.07
C PRO A 192 -11.17 -10.39 -10.46
N PRO A 193 -12.04 -11.13 -11.16
CA PRO A 193 -12.50 -12.44 -10.68
C PRO A 193 -11.33 -13.44 -10.67
N GLY A 194 -11.42 -14.45 -9.80
CA GLY A 194 -10.47 -15.57 -9.82
C GLY A 194 -10.14 -16.16 -8.46
N PRO A 195 -9.39 -17.27 -8.44
CA PRO A 195 -9.10 -18.07 -7.24
C PRO A 195 -7.97 -17.49 -6.38
N ARG A 196 -7.28 -16.45 -6.85
CA ARG A 196 -6.19 -15.81 -6.09
C ARG A 196 -6.74 -15.22 -4.78
N PRO A 197 -5.93 -15.17 -3.71
CA PRO A 197 -6.32 -14.50 -2.47
C PRO A 197 -6.83 -13.08 -2.69
N LEU A 198 -7.79 -12.64 -1.88
CA LEU A 198 -8.43 -11.34 -2.03
C LEU A 198 -7.43 -10.19 -2.03
N LYS A 199 -6.43 -10.19 -1.14
CA LYS A 199 -5.32 -9.21 -1.15
C LYS A 199 -4.64 -9.07 -2.50
N THR A 200 -4.35 -10.18 -3.16
CA THR A 200 -3.66 -10.19 -4.46
C THR A 200 -4.55 -9.58 -5.53
N ARG A 201 -5.85 -9.89 -5.51
CA ARG A 201 -6.83 -9.36 -6.47
C ARG A 201 -7.07 -7.85 -6.26
N VAL A 202 -7.15 -7.40 -5.01
CA VAL A 202 -7.25 -5.98 -4.64
C VAL A 202 -6.02 -5.21 -5.13
N ARG A 203 -4.81 -5.71 -4.87
CA ARG A 203 -3.58 -5.09 -5.37
C ARG A 203 -3.52 -5.05 -6.89
N ALA A 204 -3.89 -6.14 -7.55
CA ALA A 204 -3.93 -6.22 -9.01
C ALA A 204 -4.90 -5.21 -9.63
N ALA A 205 -6.07 -4.98 -9.00
CA ALA A 205 -7.02 -3.96 -9.44
C ALA A 205 -6.43 -2.53 -9.39
N GLY A 206 -5.49 -2.30 -8.47
CA GLY A 206 -4.83 -1.00 -8.26
C GLY A 206 -3.52 -0.80 -9.01
N THR A 207 -2.98 -1.79 -9.74
CA THR A 207 -1.61 -1.71 -10.30
C THR A 207 -1.43 -0.58 -11.32
N SER A 208 -2.38 -0.37 -12.24
CA SER A 208 -2.30 0.73 -13.22
C SER A 208 -2.34 2.10 -12.53
N LYS A 209 -3.19 2.21 -11.51
CA LYS A 209 -3.33 3.38 -10.66
C LYS A 209 -2.08 3.64 -9.81
N HIS A 210 -1.43 2.57 -9.35
CA HIS A 210 -0.21 2.64 -8.53
C HIS A 210 0.90 3.41 -9.25
N LYS A 211 1.16 3.09 -10.53
CA LYS A 211 2.14 3.85 -11.33
C LYS A 211 1.82 5.35 -11.36
N LYS A 212 0.55 5.72 -11.53
CA LYS A 212 0.13 7.12 -11.55
C LYS A 212 0.26 7.80 -10.18
N ARG A 213 -0.10 7.11 -9.09
CA ARG A 213 0.10 7.58 -7.71
C ARG A 213 1.58 7.85 -7.42
N VAL A 214 2.42 6.88 -7.76
CA VAL A 214 3.89 6.93 -7.68
C VAL A 214 4.43 8.16 -8.41
N LEU A 215 3.99 8.42 -9.64
CA LEU A 215 4.43 9.58 -10.44
C LEU A 215 3.94 10.91 -9.83
N LYS A 216 2.66 11.02 -9.47
CA LYS A 216 2.09 12.23 -8.83
C LYS A 216 2.75 12.53 -7.49
N SER A 217 2.99 11.50 -6.68
CA SER A 217 3.65 11.63 -5.38
C SER A 217 5.06 12.18 -5.55
N VAL A 218 5.82 11.67 -6.53
CA VAL A 218 7.14 12.23 -6.83
C VAL A 218 7.09 13.65 -7.37
N GLU A 219 6.15 13.99 -8.24
CA GLU A 219 6.03 15.37 -8.71
C GLU A 219 5.67 16.33 -7.56
N SER A 220 4.77 15.90 -6.67
CA SER A 220 4.46 16.65 -5.46
C SER A 220 5.65 16.74 -4.50
N LEU A 221 6.48 15.71 -4.40
CA LEU A 221 7.70 15.74 -3.59
C LEU A 221 8.75 16.66 -4.22
N LYS A 222 9.02 16.56 -5.53
CA LYS A 222 9.96 17.42 -6.25
C LYS A 222 9.64 18.90 -6.06
N SER A 223 8.37 19.27 -6.23
CA SER A 223 7.90 20.65 -6.00
C SER A 223 8.06 21.12 -4.55
N LYS A 224 7.89 20.24 -3.56
CA LYS A 224 8.15 20.57 -2.15
C LYS A 224 9.65 20.70 -1.85
N ILE A 225 10.45 19.78 -2.37
CA ILE A 225 11.90 19.68 -2.20
C ILE A 225 12.62 20.88 -2.84
N ALA A 226 12.11 21.40 -3.96
CA ALA A 226 12.67 22.58 -4.63
C ALA A 226 12.78 23.82 -3.72
N ASN A 227 11.98 23.88 -2.63
CA ASN A 227 11.99 24.97 -1.66
C ASN A 227 12.71 24.63 -0.34
N LEU A 228 13.34 23.45 -0.22
CA LEU A 228 14.03 23.00 1.00
C LEU A 228 15.55 23.18 0.88
N SER A 229 16.24 23.20 2.03
CA SER A 229 17.71 23.21 2.07
C SER A 229 18.28 21.86 1.62
N ASN A 230 19.51 21.84 1.06
CA ASN A 230 20.14 20.63 0.52
C ASN A 230 20.12 19.42 1.50
N THR A 231 20.30 19.66 2.80
CA THR A 231 20.27 18.60 3.83
C THR A 231 18.89 17.98 4.02
N GLU A 232 17.83 18.79 3.93
CA GLU A 232 16.44 18.33 4.03
C GLU A 232 16.02 17.56 2.77
N GLN A 233 16.46 18.02 1.58
CA GLN A 233 16.25 17.32 0.32
C GLN A 233 16.83 15.90 0.36
N GLU A 234 18.09 15.77 0.79
CA GLU A 234 18.74 14.47 0.94
C GLU A 234 17.99 13.53 1.88
N THR A 235 17.45 14.05 2.98
CA THR A 235 16.74 13.24 3.98
C THR A 235 15.44 12.68 3.42
N VAL A 236 14.65 13.51 2.74
CA VAL A 236 13.39 13.10 2.11
C VAL A 236 13.64 12.05 1.02
N ILE A 237 14.70 12.23 0.22
CA ILE A 237 15.03 11.31 -0.88
C ILE A 237 15.57 9.99 -0.35
N LYS A 238 16.46 10.01 0.65
CA LYS A 238 16.93 8.80 1.32
C LYS A 238 15.77 8.04 1.97
N ALA A 239 14.82 8.73 2.60
CA ALA A 239 13.63 8.09 3.16
C ALA A 239 12.80 7.41 2.06
N ARG A 240 12.58 8.09 0.93
CA ARG A 240 11.77 7.56 -0.17
C ARG A 240 12.39 6.35 -0.85
N VAL A 241 13.71 6.37 -1.05
CA VAL A 241 14.44 5.22 -1.60
C VAL A 241 14.60 4.10 -0.58
N GLY A 242 14.84 4.43 0.68
CA GLY A 242 14.85 3.46 1.79
C GLY A 242 13.50 2.76 1.99
N GLN A 243 12.40 3.39 1.57
CA GLN A 243 11.06 2.79 1.53
C GLN A 243 10.81 1.89 0.32
N GLY A 244 11.77 1.70 -0.59
CA GLY A 244 11.61 0.81 -1.75
C GLY A 244 11.02 1.46 -3.00
N TYR A 245 10.77 2.78 -3.00
CA TYR A 245 10.12 3.46 -4.14
C TYR A 245 10.82 3.25 -5.49
N PHE A 246 12.14 3.48 -5.54
CA PHE A 246 12.92 3.28 -6.76
C PHE A 246 12.86 1.83 -7.24
N ARG A 247 12.81 0.89 -6.30
CA ARG A 247 12.62 -0.53 -6.61
C ARG A 247 11.23 -0.79 -7.19
N ASP A 248 10.18 -0.21 -6.63
CA ASP A 248 8.81 -0.40 -7.12
C ASP A 248 8.63 0.18 -8.52
N LEU A 249 9.25 1.33 -8.82
CA LEU A 249 9.31 1.89 -10.17
C LEU A 249 9.89 0.89 -11.16
N LEU A 250 11.04 0.30 -10.83
CA LEU A 250 11.69 -0.67 -11.71
C LEU A 250 10.92 -2.00 -11.80
N ILE A 251 10.34 -2.49 -10.71
CA ILE A 251 9.43 -3.65 -10.74
C ILE A 251 8.30 -3.41 -11.75
N ASN A 252 7.70 -2.22 -11.74
CA ASN A 252 6.64 -1.90 -12.69
C ASN A 252 7.17 -1.73 -14.13
N LYS A 253 8.28 -1.01 -14.32
CA LYS A 253 8.90 -0.77 -15.63
C LYS A 253 9.27 -2.07 -16.34
N TYR A 254 9.79 -3.05 -15.61
CA TYR A 254 10.24 -4.34 -16.15
C TYR A 254 9.24 -5.48 -15.96
N SER A 255 7.98 -5.19 -15.60
CA SER A 255 6.94 -6.21 -15.38
C SER A 255 7.35 -7.32 -14.41
N CYS A 256 8.03 -6.94 -13.32
CA CYS A 256 8.61 -7.82 -12.30
C CYS A 256 9.50 -8.92 -12.92
N LYS A 257 10.33 -8.57 -13.90
CA LYS A 257 11.30 -9.47 -14.52
C LYS A 257 12.66 -8.82 -14.61
N CYS A 258 13.71 -9.64 -14.52
CA CYS A 258 15.06 -9.17 -14.81
C CYS A 258 15.14 -8.67 -16.28
N ALA A 259 15.84 -7.56 -16.51
CA ALA A 259 16.03 -7.00 -17.85
C ALA A 259 16.80 -7.94 -18.79
N LEU A 260 17.59 -8.86 -18.23
CA LEU A 260 18.49 -9.76 -18.94
C LEU A 260 18.04 -11.22 -18.94
N CYS A 261 17.03 -11.59 -18.15
CA CYS A 261 16.53 -12.98 -18.11
C CYS A 261 15.09 -13.06 -17.60
N ASN A 262 14.50 -14.25 -17.65
CA ASN A 262 13.10 -14.46 -17.28
C ASN A 262 12.83 -14.61 -15.76
N ILE A 263 13.82 -14.38 -14.89
CA ILE A 263 13.61 -14.45 -13.44
C ILE A 263 12.60 -13.36 -13.03
N SER A 264 11.51 -13.79 -12.40
CA SER A 264 10.43 -12.94 -11.88
C SER A 264 10.17 -13.10 -10.39
N THR A 265 11.01 -13.89 -9.71
CA THR A 265 10.94 -14.03 -8.25
C THR A 265 11.39 -12.73 -7.61
N GLU A 266 10.45 -11.95 -7.07
CA GLU A 266 10.71 -10.58 -6.61
C GLU A 266 11.86 -10.47 -5.61
N THR A 267 12.00 -11.42 -4.68
CA THR A 267 13.09 -11.45 -3.69
C THR A 267 14.48 -11.60 -4.30
N MET A 268 14.57 -12.12 -5.53
CA MET A 268 15.81 -12.28 -6.30
C MET A 268 16.14 -11.06 -7.16
N LEU A 269 15.20 -10.12 -7.31
CA LEU A 269 15.36 -8.92 -8.12
C LEU A 269 16.01 -7.81 -7.30
N ARG A 270 16.85 -7.01 -7.95
CA ARG A 270 17.58 -5.85 -7.44
C ARG A 270 17.33 -4.66 -8.34
N ALA A 271 17.17 -3.51 -7.70
CA ALA A 271 16.95 -2.23 -8.35
C ALA A 271 18.31 -1.56 -8.49
N SER A 272 19.01 -1.82 -9.59
CA SER A 272 20.37 -1.33 -9.82
C SER A 272 20.32 0.06 -10.45
N HIS A 273 21.03 1.02 -9.87
CA HIS A 273 21.25 2.31 -10.53
C HIS A 273 22.28 2.16 -11.66
N ILE A 274 22.07 2.86 -12.78
CA ILE A 274 23.03 2.92 -13.89
C ILE A 274 24.16 3.89 -13.53
N LYS A 275 23.82 5.15 -13.28
CA LYS A 275 24.70 6.13 -12.63
C LYS A 275 24.61 5.91 -11.14
N SER A 276 25.73 5.54 -10.52
CA SER A 276 25.80 5.20 -9.10
C SER A 276 25.19 6.28 -8.20
N TRP A 277 24.54 5.85 -7.12
CA TRP A 277 23.88 6.71 -6.14
C TRP A 277 24.74 7.90 -5.68
N LYS A 278 26.02 7.67 -5.42
CA LYS A 278 26.97 8.69 -4.93
C LYS A 278 27.20 9.83 -5.93
N GLN A 279 27.04 9.56 -7.22
CA GLN A 279 27.26 10.52 -8.31
C GLN A 279 25.96 11.12 -8.85
N SER A 280 24.81 10.55 -8.45
CA SER A 280 23.51 11.02 -8.88
C SER A 280 23.07 12.26 -8.09
N THR A 281 22.50 13.22 -8.80
CA THR A 281 21.68 14.26 -8.20
C THR A 281 20.44 13.66 -7.59
N ASP A 282 19.78 14.46 -6.77
CA ASP A 282 18.55 14.12 -6.08
C ASP A 282 17.39 13.75 -7.02
N ALA A 283 17.31 14.39 -8.19
CA ALA A 283 16.36 14.00 -9.23
C ALA A 283 16.75 12.66 -9.90
N GLU A 284 18.04 12.45 -10.20
CA GLU A 284 18.54 11.24 -10.86
C GLU A 284 18.44 9.99 -9.96
N LYS A 285 18.43 10.14 -8.63
CA LYS A 285 18.23 9.06 -7.66
C LYS A 285 16.83 8.44 -7.72
N LEU A 286 15.84 9.23 -8.15
CA LEU A 286 14.42 8.84 -8.26
C LEU A 286 13.98 8.59 -9.71
N ASP A 287 14.88 8.74 -10.68
CA ASP A 287 14.56 8.58 -12.11
C ASP A 287 14.57 7.10 -12.51
N GLU A 288 13.44 6.57 -12.97
CA GLU A 288 13.33 5.20 -13.47
C GLU A 288 14.22 4.91 -14.69
N ASN A 289 14.68 5.95 -15.39
CA ASN A 289 15.65 5.84 -16.48
C ASN A 289 17.09 5.69 -15.99
N ASN A 290 17.36 6.03 -14.73
CA ASN A 290 18.65 5.77 -14.10
C ASN A 290 18.70 4.37 -13.46
N GLY A 291 17.85 3.44 -13.88
CA GLY A 291 17.71 2.15 -13.22
C GLY A 291 17.40 0.97 -14.12
N LEU A 292 17.92 -0.20 -13.74
CA LEU A 292 17.65 -1.50 -14.33
C LEU A 292 17.15 -2.46 -13.23
N LEU A 293 16.13 -3.26 -13.55
CA LEU A 293 15.74 -4.37 -12.67
C LEU A 293 16.53 -5.62 -13.06
N LEU A 294 17.43 -6.06 -12.18
CA LEU A 294 18.34 -7.17 -12.44
C LEU A 294 18.15 -8.29 -11.42
N CYS A 295 18.42 -9.54 -11.78
CA CYS A 295 18.56 -10.58 -10.77
C CYS A 295 19.89 -10.40 -10.03
N ALA A 296 20.04 -10.97 -8.83
CA ALA A 296 21.24 -10.82 -8.00
C ALA A 296 22.56 -11.10 -8.73
N HIS A 297 22.57 -12.04 -9.68
CA HIS A 297 23.77 -12.36 -10.46
C HIS A 297 24.12 -11.25 -11.45
N HIS A 298 23.16 -10.80 -12.27
CA HIS A 298 23.39 -9.74 -13.24
C HIS A 298 23.66 -8.37 -12.60
N ASP A 299 23.01 -8.10 -11.46
CA ASP A 299 23.27 -6.93 -10.63
C ASP A 299 24.74 -6.87 -10.20
N ALA A 300 25.29 -7.98 -9.70
CA ALA A 300 26.69 -8.06 -9.27
C ALA A 300 27.69 -7.87 -10.43
N LEU A 301 27.37 -8.33 -11.63
CA LEU A 301 28.20 -8.13 -12.83
C LEU A 301 28.17 -6.66 -13.28
N PHE A 302 26.99 -6.06 -13.28
CA PHE A 302 26.77 -4.69 -13.72
C PHE A 302 27.39 -3.69 -12.74
N ASP A 303 27.09 -3.80 -11.45
CA ASP A 303 27.59 -2.89 -10.40
C ASP A 303 29.13 -2.89 -10.29
N LYS A 304 29.77 -4.03 -10.57
CA LYS A 304 31.23 -4.15 -10.60
C LYS A 304 31.87 -3.70 -11.91
N HIS A 305 31.07 -3.20 -12.86
CA HIS A 305 31.50 -2.79 -14.20
C HIS A 305 32.20 -3.92 -14.98
N LEU A 306 31.73 -5.15 -14.81
CA LEU A 306 32.14 -6.32 -15.62
C LEU A 306 31.30 -6.46 -16.88
N ILE A 307 30.07 -5.94 -16.85
CA ILE A 307 29.23 -5.76 -18.02
C ILE A 307 28.68 -4.33 -18.05
N THR A 308 28.40 -3.82 -19.24
CA THR A 308 27.63 -2.59 -19.49
C THR A 308 26.79 -2.78 -20.75
N PHE A 309 26.11 -1.73 -21.22
CA PHE A 309 25.31 -1.78 -22.44
C PHE A 309 25.71 -0.64 -23.38
N ASP A 310 25.70 -0.90 -24.69
CA ASP A 310 25.83 0.15 -25.70
C ASP A 310 24.53 0.96 -25.86
N ASN A 311 24.53 1.96 -26.75
CA ASN A 311 23.36 2.81 -26.99
C ASN A 311 22.18 2.07 -27.65
N SER A 312 22.42 0.89 -28.22
CA SER A 312 21.42 -0.01 -28.79
C SER A 312 20.94 -1.07 -27.78
N GLY A 313 21.51 -1.09 -26.58
CA GLY A 313 21.19 -2.03 -25.51
C GLY A 313 21.92 -3.35 -25.59
N ASN A 314 22.90 -3.52 -26.48
CA ASN A 314 23.71 -4.74 -26.54
C ASN A 314 24.69 -4.78 -25.38
N VAL A 315 24.90 -5.97 -24.82
CA VAL A 315 25.84 -6.17 -23.71
C VAL A 315 27.27 -5.97 -24.20
N GLN A 316 28.00 -5.13 -23.49
CA GLN A 316 29.45 -4.99 -23.60
C GLN A 316 30.10 -5.64 -22.40
N ILE A 317 31.01 -6.58 -22.63
CA ILE A 317 31.69 -7.36 -21.60
C ILE A 317 33.08 -6.77 -21.39
N SER A 318 33.49 -6.67 -20.13
CA SER A 318 34.85 -6.23 -19.77
C SER A 318 35.90 -7.19 -20.33
N PRO A 319 36.98 -6.70 -20.96
CA PRO A 319 38.12 -7.52 -21.36
C PRO A 319 38.85 -8.23 -20.20
N THR A 320 38.58 -7.85 -18.95
CA THR A 320 39.15 -8.51 -17.76
C THR A 320 38.61 -9.92 -17.54
N LEU A 321 37.49 -10.30 -18.19
CA LEU A 321 36.93 -11.64 -18.13
C LEU A 321 37.43 -12.50 -19.29
N SER A 322 38.08 -13.61 -18.95
CA SER A 322 38.48 -14.63 -19.92
C SER A 322 37.27 -15.24 -20.62
N THR A 323 37.48 -15.83 -21.81
CA THR A 323 36.40 -16.50 -22.55
C THR A 323 35.74 -17.61 -21.73
N GLN A 324 36.50 -18.32 -20.89
CA GLN A 324 35.96 -19.35 -20.01
C GLN A 324 35.03 -18.75 -18.95
N GLU A 325 35.47 -17.67 -18.27
CA GLU A 325 34.63 -16.97 -17.29
C GLU A 325 33.35 -16.41 -17.93
N GLN A 326 33.44 -15.88 -19.15
CA GLN A 326 32.26 -15.41 -19.87
C GLN A 326 31.25 -16.53 -20.14
N MET A 327 31.71 -17.75 -20.44
CA MET A 327 30.85 -18.92 -20.60
C MET A 327 30.26 -19.37 -19.26
N ASP A 328 31.08 -19.48 -18.22
CA ASP A 328 30.67 -19.92 -16.88
C ASP A 328 29.64 -18.97 -16.25
N LEU A 329 29.78 -17.67 -16.53
CA LEU A 329 28.86 -16.62 -16.10
C LEU A 329 27.64 -16.45 -17.03
N GLY A 330 27.59 -17.17 -18.16
CA GLY A 330 26.48 -17.13 -19.11
C GLY A 330 26.33 -15.79 -19.85
N LEU A 331 27.43 -15.07 -20.08
CA LEU A 331 27.41 -13.71 -20.65
C LEU A 331 27.24 -13.69 -22.16
N THR A 332 27.63 -14.77 -22.84
CA THR A 332 27.67 -14.86 -24.31
C THR A 332 26.30 -14.92 -24.96
N THR A 333 25.25 -15.27 -24.20
CA THR A 333 23.88 -15.43 -24.69
C THR A 333 22.91 -14.40 -24.10
N LEU A 334 23.42 -13.34 -23.48
CA LEU A 334 22.56 -12.33 -22.86
C LEU A 334 21.81 -11.53 -23.93
N PRO A 335 20.49 -11.29 -23.74
CA PRO A 335 19.72 -10.47 -24.67
C PRO A 335 20.10 -8.99 -24.55
N SER A 336 19.76 -8.21 -25.57
CA SER A 336 19.80 -6.76 -25.46
C SER A 336 18.67 -6.24 -24.56
N ILE A 337 18.90 -5.10 -23.94
CA ILE A 337 17.88 -4.39 -23.15
C ILE A 337 17.23 -3.29 -23.97
N ALA A 338 15.99 -2.93 -23.62
CA ALA A 338 15.38 -1.72 -24.16
C ALA A 338 16.07 -0.47 -23.58
N VAL A 339 16.63 0.36 -24.46
CA VAL A 339 17.27 1.64 -24.11
C VAL A 339 16.39 2.78 -24.61
N THR A 340 16.08 3.74 -23.72
CA THR A 340 15.39 4.98 -24.08
C THR A 340 16.39 6.13 -24.21
N PRO A 341 16.06 7.21 -24.94
CA PRO A 341 16.93 8.40 -25.01
C PRO A 341 17.32 8.97 -23.64
N ALA A 342 16.41 8.87 -22.66
CA ALA A 342 16.66 9.33 -21.28
C ALA A 342 17.67 8.47 -20.52
N MET A 343 17.91 7.22 -20.93
CA MET A 343 18.90 6.34 -20.32
C MET A 343 20.34 6.63 -20.79
N LEU A 344 20.50 7.21 -21.98
CA LEU A 344 21.80 7.38 -22.63
C LEU A 344 22.82 8.16 -21.78
N PRO A 345 22.47 9.28 -21.12
CA PRO A 345 23.43 10.00 -20.27
C PRO A 345 23.95 9.15 -19.10
N TYR A 346 23.08 8.31 -18.51
CA TYR A 346 23.47 7.42 -17.42
C TYR A 346 24.36 6.27 -17.93
N LEU A 347 23.99 5.67 -19.06
CA LEU A 347 24.77 4.60 -19.68
C LEU A 347 26.16 5.07 -20.07
N ALA A 348 26.30 6.28 -20.62
CA ALA A 348 27.62 6.86 -20.93
C ALA A 348 28.52 6.95 -19.69
N VAL A 349 27.96 7.37 -18.54
CA VAL A 349 28.70 7.40 -17.27
C VAL A 349 29.11 5.99 -16.84
N HIS A 350 28.22 5.01 -16.96
CA HIS A 350 28.53 3.62 -16.60
C HIS A 350 29.58 2.99 -17.53
N GLN A 351 29.45 3.18 -18.85
CA GLN A 351 30.39 2.71 -19.87
C GLN A 351 31.81 3.23 -19.63
N SER A 352 31.97 4.49 -19.25
CA SER A 352 33.30 5.07 -18.98
C SER A 352 34.05 4.41 -17.82
N LYS A 353 33.37 3.57 -17.02
CA LYS A 353 33.95 2.81 -15.91
C LYS A 353 34.08 1.31 -16.21
N LEU A 354 33.72 0.87 -17.42
CA LEU A 354 33.89 -0.51 -17.83
C LEU A 354 35.35 -0.90 -17.59
N ARG A 355 35.58 -1.98 -16.84
CA ARG A 355 36.95 -2.39 -16.49
C ARG A 355 37.70 -2.73 -17.78
N GLY A 356 38.78 -2.00 -18.05
CA GLY A 356 39.69 -2.21 -19.18
C GLY A 356 40.82 -3.16 -18.85
#